data_AF-A0A529XQT1-F1
#
_entry.id   AF-A0A529XQT1-F1
#
_cell.length_a   1.000
_cell.length_b   1.000
_cell.length_c   1.000
_cell.angle_alpha   90.00
_cell.angle_beta   90.00
_cell.angle_gamma   90.00
#
_symmetry.space_group_name_H-M   'P 1'
#
loop_
_entity.id
_entity.type
_entity.pdbx_description
1 polymer ?
#
loop_
_entity_poly.entity_id
_entity_poly.type
_entity_poly.pdbx_seq_one_letter_code
_entity_poly.pdbx_strand_id
1 'polypeptide(L)'
;AERCPAVTVVIGDETFETLGRRLADSAVDLGLTYDLGLPGHFKRILLHELRPHALLPAGHVLADKHAVSLAELAQHPLITTDQPHSWQHMLDLFLSRGLSPIARA
;
A
#
# COMPACT_ATOMS: atom_id res chain seq x y z
N ALA A 1 29.29 9.99 -4.98
CA ALA A 1 30.20 8.83 -4.94
C ALA A 1 29.40 7.61 -4.52
N GLU A 2 29.52 6.50 -5.24
CA GLU A 2 28.88 5.23 -4.87
C GLU A 2 29.57 4.64 -3.64
N ARG A 3 28.80 4.26 -2.62
CA ARG A 3 29.34 3.83 -1.32
C ARG A 3 29.86 2.39 -1.32
N CYS A 4 29.38 1.54 -2.23
CA CYS A 4 29.71 0.11 -2.28
C CYS A 4 29.82 -0.41 -3.74
N PRO A 5 30.89 -0.08 -4.48
CA PRO A 5 31.00 -0.39 -5.91
C PRO A 5 31.16 -1.89 -6.22
N ALA A 6 31.52 -2.71 -5.23
CA ALA A 6 31.65 -4.16 -5.40
C ALA A 6 30.33 -4.94 -5.18
N VAL A 7 29.25 -4.25 -4.80
CA VAL A 7 27.95 -4.88 -4.51
C VAL A 7 27.06 -4.78 -5.74
N THR A 8 26.67 -5.93 -6.28
CA THR A 8 25.64 -6.00 -7.32
C THR A 8 24.27 -6.13 -6.66
N VAL A 9 23.35 -5.24 -7.02
CA VAL A 9 21.95 -5.31 -6.58
C VAL A 9 21.10 -5.83 -7.74
N VAL A 10 20.38 -6.92 -7.50
CA VAL A 10 19.38 -7.44 -8.43
C VAL A 10 18.00 -7.09 -7.88
N ILE A 11 17.21 -6.38 -8.69
CA ILE A 11 15.87 -5.93 -8.32
C ILE A 11 14.87 -6.81 -9.05
N GLY A 12 13.83 -7.22 -8.35
CA GLY A 12 12.68 -7.92 -8.92
C GLY A 12 11.41 -7.53 -8.16
N ASP A 13 10.28 -7.63 -8.84
CA ASP A 13 8.96 -7.39 -8.27
C ASP A 13 8.43 -8.66 -7.59
N GLU A 14 7.73 -8.50 -6.48
CA GLU A 14 7.14 -9.59 -5.71
C GLU A 14 5.77 -9.16 -5.18
N THR A 15 4.87 -10.14 -4.95
CA THR A 15 3.57 -9.86 -4.33
C THR A 15 3.63 -10.01 -2.82
N PHE A 16 2.64 -9.46 -2.10
CA PHE A 16 2.56 -9.60 -0.64
C PHE A 16 2.44 -11.07 -0.21
N GLU A 17 1.77 -11.89 -1.01
CA GLU A 17 1.53 -13.31 -0.74
C GLU A 17 2.79 -14.16 -0.85
N THR A 18 3.68 -13.80 -1.77
CA THR A 18 4.84 -14.63 -2.13
C THR A 18 6.15 -14.15 -1.51
N LEU A 19 6.26 -12.87 -1.14
CA LEU A 19 7.46 -12.29 -0.55
C LEU A 19 7.92 -13.01 0.72
N GLY A 20 7.00 -13.29 1.65
CA GLY A 20 7.34 -13.98 2.90
C GLY A 20 7.93 -15.37 2.66
N ARG A 21 7.37 -16.14 1.71
CA ARG A 21 7.92 -17.44 1.31
C ARG A 21 9.30 -17.30 0.68
N ARG A 22 9.50 -16.36 -0.25
CA ARG A 22 10.80 -16.19 -0.92
C ARG A 22 11.92 -15.74 0.03
N LEU A 23 11.58 -14.96 1.05
CA LEU A 23 12.50 -14.62 2.14
C LEU A 23 12.86 -15.87 2.97
N ALA A 24 11.87 -16.70 3.31
CA ALA A 24 12.12 -17.94 4.06
C ALA A 24 12.98 -18.94 3.26
N ASP A 25 12.76 -19.04 1.96
CA ASP A 25 13.48 -19.93 1.05
C ASP A 25 14.87 -19.39 0.65
N SER A 26 15.29 -18.22 1.16
CA SER A 26 16.53 -17.52 0.78
C SER A 26 16.63 -17.23 -0.73
N ALA A 27 15.48 -17.12 -1.41
CA ALA A 27 15.39 -16.75 -2.82
C ALA A 27 15.43 -15.22 -3.03
N VAL A 28 15.26 -14.45 -1.94
CA VAL A 28 15.41 -13.00 -1.84
C VAL A 28 16.09 -12.70 -0.51
N ASP A 29 17.13 -11.86 -0.52
CA ASP A 29 17.84 -11.48 0.70
C ASP A 29 17.11 -10.40 1.52
N LEU A 30 16.42 -9.49 0.82
CA LEU A 30 15.69 -8.36 1.42
C LEU A 30 14.40 -8.06 0.64
N GLY A 31 13.31 -7.87 1.39
CA GLY A 31 12.04 -7.36 0.86
C GLY A 31 11.83 -5.90 1.21
N LEU A 32 11.48 -5.07 0.22
CA LEU A 32 10.95 -3.72 0.42
C LEU A 32 9.45 -3.78 0.22
N THR A 33 8.68 -3.62 1.29
CA THR A 33 7.22 -3.75 1.24
C THR A 33 6.56 -2.94 2.35
N TYR A 34 5.24 -2.87 2.28
CA TYR A 34 4.39 -2.35 3.34
C TYR A 34 4.21 -3.39 4.44
N ASP A 35 3.76 -2.94 5.61
CA ASP A 35 3.42 -3.84 6.72
C ASP A 35 2.06 -4.53 6.48
N LEU A 36 1.96 -5.23 5.34
CA LEU A 36 0.78 -5.92 4.85
C LEU A 36 1.17 -7.37 4.54
N GLY A 37 0.58 -8.33 5.27
CA GLY A 37 0.68 -9.76 4.95
C GLY A 37 1.97 -10.48 5.34
N LEU A 38 3.02 -9.78 5.80
CA LEU A 38 4.26 -10.44 6.25
C LEU A 38 4.08 -11.16 7.61
N PRO A 39 4.52 -12.43 7.75
CA PRO A 39 4.52 -13.15 9.03
C PRO A 39 5.33 -12.46 10.14
N GLY A 40 4.85 -12.53 11.38
CA GLY A 40 5.43 -11.86 12.56
C GLY A 40 6.87 -12.23 12.91
N HIS A 41 7.39 -13.36 12.40
CA HIS A 41 8.73 -13.84 12.70
C HIS A 41 9.84 -13.15 11.89
N PHE A 42 9.49 -12.41 10.84
CA PHE A 42 10.48 -11.63 10.09
C PHE A 42 10.90 -10.38 10.86
N LYS A 43 12.21 -10.12 10.91
CA LYS A 43 12.72 -8.82 11.36
C LYS A 43 12.32 -7.75 10.36
N ARG A 44 11.73 -6.67 10.86
CA ARG A 44 11.28 -5.52 10.05
C ARG A 44 11.98 -4.25 10.51
N ILE A 45 12.24 -3.35 9.57
CA ILE A 45 12.77 -2.02 9.84
C ILE A 45 11.83 -1.04 9.14
N LEU A 46 11.20 -0.15 9.90
CA LEU A 46 10.39 0.91 9.35
C LEU A 46 11.30 1.88 8.58
N LEU A 47 11.10 1.98 7.27
CA LEU A 47 11.82 2.93 6.42
C LEU A 47 11.08 4.26 6.34
N HIS A 48 9.76 4.23 6.18
CA HIS A 48 8.93 5.42 6.06
C HIS A 48 7.45 5.14 6.33
N GLU A 49 6.71 6.16 6.76
CA GLU A 49 5.26 6.13 6.86
C GLU A 49 4.65 7.02 5.78
N LEU A 50 3.72 6.47 5.00
CA LEU A 50 3.06 7.20 3.92
C LEU A 50 1.63 7.58 4.31
N ARG A 51 1.24 8.81 3.95
CA ARG A 51 -0.16 9.25 4.08
C ARG A 51 -0.96 8.76 2.88
N PRO A 52 -2.18 8.22 3.08
CA PRO A 52 -3.08 7.95 1.98
C PRO A 52 -3.43 9.23 1.23
N HIS A 53 -3.53 9.14 -0.10
CA HIS A 53 -3.95 10.23 -0.96
C HIS A 53 -5.17 9.81 -1.77
N ALA A 54 -6.11 10.73 -1.95
CA ALA A 54 -7.26 10.52 -2.84
C ALA A 54 -6.89 10.94 -4.26
N LEU A 55 -7.03 10.02 -5.22
CA LEU A 55 -6.92 10.33 -6.63
C LEU A 55 -8.32 10.59 -7.19
N LEU A 56 -8.51 11.73 -7.83
CA LEU A 56 -9.80 12.18 -8.35
C LEU A 56 -9.66 12.58 -9.82
N PRO A 57 -10.69 12.34 -10.66
CA PRO A 57 -10.68 12.83 -12.04
C PRO A 57 -10.72 14.36 -12.07
N ALA A 58 -10.17 14.96 -13.14
CA ALA A 58 -10.23 16.40 -13.36
C ALA A 58 -11.71 16.85 -13.40
N GLY A 59 -12.05 17.87 -12.62
CA GLY A 59 -13.43 18.39 -12.49
C GLY A 59 -14.32 17.67 -11.48
N HIS A 60 -13.80 16.70 -10.72
CA HIS A 60 -14.55 16.15 -9.58
C HIS A 60 -14.92 17.26 -8.57
N VAL A 61 -16.10 17.19 -7.95
CA VAL A 61 -16.56 18.20 -6.96
C VAL A 61 -15.61 18.40 -5.76
N LEU A 62 -14.75 17.41 -5.51
CA LEU A 62 -13.74 17.46 -4.46
C LEU A 62 -12.33 17.80 -4.97
N ALA A 63 -12.12 17.91 -6.28
CA ALA A 63 -10.77 18.06 -6.87
C ALA A 63 -10.10 19.39 -6.51
N ASP A 64 -10.87 20.45 -6.32
CA ASP A 64 -10.33 21.78 -5.98
C ASP A 64 -10.06 21.96 -4.48
N LYS A 65 -10.35 20.93 -3.66
CA LYS A 65 -10.08 20.98 -2.22
C LYS A 65 -8.62 20.64 -1.94
N HIS A 66 -7.96 21.43 -1.11
CA HIS A 66 -6.61 21.15 -0.64
C HIS A 66 -6.52 19.86 0.19
N ALA A 67 -7.61 19.45 0.84
CA ALA A 67 -7.72 18.19 1.56
C ALA A 67 -9.16 17.69 1.52
N VAL A 68 -9.32 16.37 1.60
CA VAL A 68 -10.62 15.68 1.63
C VAL A 68 -10.68 14.74 2.82
N SER A 69 -11.84 14.62 3.43
CA SER A 69 -12.09 13.66 4.50
C SER A 69 -12.52 12.30 3.94
N LEU A 70 -12.29 11.24 4.71
CA LEU A 70 -12.81 9.91 4.38
C LEU A 70 -14.35 9.88 4.35
N ALA A 71 -15.02 10.74 5.13
CA ALA A 71 -16.48 10.82 5.12
C ALA A 71 -17.01 11.39 3.79
N GLU A 72 -16.36 12.43 3.25
CA GLU A 72 -16.70 12.96 1.91
C GLU A 72 -16.41 11.92 0.84
N LEU A 73 -15.25 11.25 0.89
CA LEU A 73 -14.89 10.22 -0.08
C LEU A 73 -15.86 9.03 -0.05
N ALA A 74 -16.34 8.63 1.12
CA ALA A 74 -17.29 7.51 1.27
C ALA A 74 -18.64 7.77 0.61
N GLN A 75 -18.98 9.03 0.30
CA GLN A 75 -20.20 9.39 -0.43
C GLN A 75 -20.08 9.16 -1.95
N HIS A 76 -18.87 8.88 -2.45
CA HIS A 76 -18.59 8.64 -3.85
C HIS A 76 -18.16 7.19 -4.08
N PRO A 77 -18.38 6.62 -5.29
CA PRO A 77 -17.86 5.31 -5.63
C PRO A 77 -16.32 5.31 -5.60
N LEU A 78 -15.73 4.39 -4.85
CA LEU A 78 -14.28 4.16 -4.82
C LEU A 78 -13.91 3.12 -5.87
N ILE A 79 -12.89 3.44 -6.67
CA ILE A 79 -12.32 2.51 -7.65
C ILE A 79 -11.30 1.62 -6.91
N THR A 80 -11.48 0.32 -7.00
CA THR A 80 -10.61 -0.66 -6.34
C THR A 80 -9.53 -1.16 -7.29
N THR A 81 -8.34 -1.44 -6.77
CA THR A 81 -7.28 -2.15 -7.52
C THR A 81 -7.46 -3.67 -7.40
N ASP A 82 -6.86 -4.42 -8.31
CA ASP A 82 -6.77 -5.89 -8.28
C ASP A 82 -5.87 -6.46 -7.18
N GLN A 83 -5.15 -5.60 -6.44
CA GLN A 83 -4.28 -5.94 -5.31
C GLN A 83 -5.08 -6.06 -3.98
N PRO A 84 -5.41 -7.28 -3.50
CA PRO A 84 -6.38 -7.46 -2.42
C PRO A 84 -5.91 -6.90 -1.08
N HIS A 85 -4.61 -7.07 -0.76
CA HIS A 85 -4.03 -6.57 0.48
C HIS A 85 -3.99 -5.03 0.55
N SER A 86 -3.72 -4.38 -0.59
CA SER A 86 -3.72 -2.92 -0.67
C SER A 86 -5.12 -2.35 -0.47
N TRP A 87 -6.11 -2.96 -1.14
CA TRP A 87 -7.49 -2.53 -1.03
C TRP A 87 -8.09 -2.78 0.36
N GLN A 88 -7.81 -3.93 0.97
CA GLN A 88 -8.28 -4.22 2.33
C GLN A 88 -7.73 -3.20 3.34
N HIS A 89 -6.44 -2.85 3.23
CA HIS A 89 -5.85 -1.82 4.08
C HIS A 89 -6.56 -0.46 3.91
N MET A 90 -6.86 -0.07 2.67
CA MET A 90 -7.60 1.17 2.41
C MET A 90 -9.02 1.12 2.98
N LEU A 91 -9.73 0.00 2.86
CA LEU A 91 -11.06 -0.19 3.46
C LEU A 91 -11.04 -0.05 4.99
N ASP A 92 -10.03 -0.63 5.64
CA ASP A 92 -9.89 -0.57 7.09
C ASP A 92 -9.78 0.89 7.60
N LEU A 93 -9.24 1.82 6.79
CA LEU A 93 -9.20 3.25 7.12
C LEU A 93 -10.60 3.88 7.21
N PHE A 94 -11.55 3.43 6.39
CA PHE A 94 -12.95 3.87 6.42
C PHE A 94 -13.70 3.17 7.55
N LEU A 95 -13.58 1.85 7.65
CA LEU A 95 -14.28 1.04 8.64
C LEU A 95 -13.90 1.43 10.08
N SER A 96 -12.63 1.72 10.34
CA SER A 96 -12.16 2.21 11.65
C SER A 96 -12.78 3.56 12.07
N ARG A 97 -13.41 4.29 11.14
CA ARG A 97 -14.16 5.53 11.38
C ARG A 97 -15.68 5.33 11.30
N GLY A 98 -16.16 4.10 11.25
CA GLY A 98 -17.58 3.77 11.09
C GLY A 98 -18.15 4.16 9.72
N LEU A 99 -17.30 4.33 8.71
CA LEU A 99 -17.68 4.68 7.35
C LEU A 99 -17.76 3.42 6.48
N SER A 100 -18.82 3.31 5.68
CA SER A 100 -19.01 2.19 4.75
C SER A 100 -18.98 2.71 3.31
N PRO A 101 -17.82 2.74 2.64
CA PRO A 101 -17.70 3.24 1.27
C PRO A 101 -18.31 2.26 0.26
N ILE A 102 -18.76 2.78 -0.90
CA ILE A 102 -19.24 1.96 -2.01
C ILE A 102 -18.06 1.65 -2.92
N ALA A 103 -17.62 0.40 -2.95
CA ALA A 103 -16.54 -0.06 -3.80
C ALA A 103 -17.05 -0.46 -5.19
N ARG A 104 -16.30 -0.13 -6.25
CA ARG A 104 -16.52 -0.61 -7.62
C ARG A 104 -15.20 -1.11 -8.20
N ALA A 105 -15.25 -2.31 -8.77
CA ALA A 105 -14.17 -2.88 -9.58
C ALA A 105 -14.16 -2.27 -10.98
#